data_AF-A0A0C4EHG2-F1
#
_entry.id   AF-A0A0C4EHG2-F1
#
_cell.length_a   1.000
_cell.length_b   1.000
_cell.length_c   1.000
_cell.angle_alpha   90.00
_cell.angle_beta   90.00
_cell.angle_gamma   90.00
#
_symmetry.space_group_name_H-M   'P 1'
#
loop_
_entity.id
_entity.type
_entity.pdbx_description
1 polymer ?
#
loop_
_entity_poly.entity_id
_entity_poly.type
_entity_poly.pdbx_seq_one_letter_code
_entity_poly.pdbx_strand_id
1 'polypeptide(L)'
;MQEAMDDLVDKMDLSVEDVPSTSEETRPWLRLEETCNPAIHHVKNCVLYRLSHPTCVDLAPVHPELAKCMAPPPHVAQRAASSLERVKQLMETKTVPALPKSQRRKVTRQTVADGDDEIDLDDILGDA
;
A
#
# COMPACT_ATOMS: atom_id res chain seq x y z
N MET A 1 -8.89 7.70 -24.08
CA MET A 1 -8.33 6.87 -22.99
C MET A 1 -7.12 7.53 -22.38
N GLN A 2 -6.08 7.86 -23.17
CA GLN A 2 -4.89 8.59 -22.70
C GLN A 2 -5.25 9.90 -21.98
N GLU A 3 -6.02 10.77 -22.62
CA GLU A 3 -6.49 12.03 -22.01
C GLU A 3 -7.19 11.87 -20.64
N ALA A 4 -7.98 10.80 -20.46
CA ALA A 4 -8.66 10.56 -19.18
C ALA A 4 -7.69 10.03 -18.10
N MET A 5 -6.63 9.34 -18.50
CA MET A 5 -5.56 8.91 -17.60
C MET A 5 -4.63 10.07 -17.26
N ASP A 6 -4.29 10.91 -18.24
CA ASP A 6 -3.46 12.10 -18.06
C ASP A 6 -4.13 13.06 -17.05
N ASP A 7 -5.43 13.35 -17.24
CA ASP A 7 -6.23 14.18 -16.31
C ASP A 7 -6.33 13.56 -14.91
N LEU A 8 -6.32 12.22 -14.79
CA LEU A 8 -6.29 11.55 -13.49
C LEU A 8 -4.93 11.73 -12.80
N VAL A 9 -3.82 11.58 -13.53
CA VAL A 9 -2.46 11.76 -13.00
C VAL A 9 -2.27 13.20 -12.53
N ASP A 10 -2.66 14.18 -13.35
CA ASP A 10 -2.56 15.60 -13.02
C ASP A 10 -3.35 15.95 -11.75
N LYS A 11 -4.55 15.38 -11.59
CA LYS A 11 -5.39 15.61 -10.41
C LYS A 11 -4.93 14.86 -9.16
N MET A 12 -4.13 13.80 -9.31
CA MET A 12 -3.58 13.01 -8.20
C MET A 12 -2.15 13.42 -7.83
N ASP A 13 -1.58 14.45 -8.46
CA ASP A 13 -0.25 14.91 -8.14
C ASP A 13 -0.14 15.45 -6.70
N LEU A 14 0.90 14.99 -6.01
CA LEU A 14 1.25 15.32 -4.61
C LEU A 14 2.50 16.21 -4.53
N SER A 15 3.12 16.53 -5.67
CA SER A 15 4.36 17.30 -5.72
C SER A 15 4.16 18.79 -5.45
N VAL A 16 2.95 19.32 -5.76
CA VAL A 16 2.58 20.73 -5.59
C VAL A 16 1.32 20.83 -4.74
N GLU A 17 1.45 20.94 -3.42
CA GLU A 17 0.32 21.37 -2.60
C GLU A 17 0.35 22.90 -2.44
N ASP A 18 -0.53 23.59 -3.18
CA ASP A 18 -0.92 24.98 -2.96
C ASP A 18 -1.66 25.11 -1.62
N VAL A 19 -0.93 24.97 -0.51
CA VAL A 19 -1.41 25.50 0.76
C VAL A 19 -1.05 26.99 0.75
N PRO A 20 -2.01 27.92 0.90
CA PRO A 20 -1.70 29.33 1.11
C PRO A 20 -1.16 29.51 2.53
N SER A 21 -0.01 28.92 2.83
CA SER A 21 0.79 29.28 3.98
C SER A 21 1.62 30.51 3.60
N THR A 22 1.55 31.54 4.43
CA THR A 22 2.37 32.77 4.44
C THR A 22 3.90 32.53 4.50
N SER A 23 4.37 31.31 4.27
CA SER A 23 5.76 30.89 4.34
C SER A 23 6.12 30.19 3.03
N GLU A 24 7.18 30.64 2.39
CA GLU A 24 7.65 30.35 1.02
C GLU A 24 8.10 28.89 0.74
N GLU A 25 7.53 27.88 1.39
CA GLU A 25 7.89 26.48 1.13
C GLU A 25 6.65 25.58 1.04
N THR A 26 6.31 25.18 -0.19
CA THR A 26 5.40 24.09 -0.52
C THR A 26 5.91 22.80 0.14
N ARG A 27 5.34 22.42 1.29
CA ARG A 27 5.70 21.14 1.92
C ARG A 27 4.93 20.00 1.26
N PRO A 28 5.60 18.92 0.83
CA PRO A 28 4.91 17.77 0.27
C PRO A 28 4.02 17.10 1.34
N TRP A 29 2.86 16.58 0.94
CA TRP A 29 1.88 15.92 1.81
C TRP A 29 2.51 14.88 2.75
N LEU A 30 3.43 14.09 2.20
CA LEU A 30 4.12 13.00 2.87
C LEU A 30 5.56 12.92 2.36
N ARG A 31 6.53 13.03 3.27
CA ARG A 31 7.94 12.74 2.99
C ARG A 31 8.25 11.32 3.46
N LEU A 32 8.49 10.40 2.53
CA LEU A 32 8.75 8.99 2.85
C LEU A 32 9.91 8.81 3.86
N GLU A 33 10.91 9.69 3.81
CA GLU A 33 12.06 9.71 4.72
C GLU A 33 11.68 10.01 6.18
N GLU A 34 10.63 10.81 6.39
CA GLU A 34 10.13 11.20 7.71
C GLU A 34 8.98 10.27 8.17
N THR A 35 8.58 9.29 7.34
CA THR A 35 7.49 8.38 7.70
C THR A 35 7.90 7.28 8.65
N CYS A 36 6.96 6.87 9.51
CA CYS A 36 7.12 5.73 10.38
C CYS A 36 6.48 4.47 9.78
N ASN A 37 6.96 3.29 10.16
CA ASN A 37 6.29 2.03 9.78
C ASN A 37 4.95 1.90 10.53
N PRO A 38 3.80 1.98 9.84
CA PRO A 38 2.51 2.07 10.51
C PRO A 38 2.12 0.77 11.22
N ALA A 39 2.59 -0.38 10.77
CA ALA A 39 2.31 -1.66 11.42
C ALA A 39 2.96 -1.70 12.82
N ILE A 40 4.23 -1.30 12.92
CA ILE A 40 4.97 -1.29 14.18
C ILE A 40 4.34 -0.29 15.17
N HIS A 41 4.01 0.91 14.68
CA HIS A 41 3.41 1.93 15.53
C HIS A 41 1.99 1.58 15.97
N HIS A 42 1.20 0.95 15.10
CA HIS A 42 -0.14 0.50 15.46
C HIS A 42 -0.11 -0.61 16.52
N VAL A 43 0.80 -1.58 16.41
CA VAL A 43 0.98 -2.62 17.43
C VAL A 43 1.34 -2.00 18.78
N LYS A 44 2.29 -1.06 18.81
CA LYS A 44 2.65 -0.34 20.04
C LYS A 44 1.46 0.40 20.65
N ASN A 45 0.65 1.08 19.82
CA ASN A 45 -0.56 1.75 20.26
C ASN A 45 -1.58 0.78 20.88
N CYS A 46 -1.79 -0.38 20.25
CA CYS A 46 -2.69 -1.41 20.77
C CYS A 46 -2.22 -1.97 22.12
N VAL A 47 -0.92 -2.17 22.31
CA VAL A 47 -0.37 -2.61 23.60
C VAL A 47 -0.61 -1.56 24.69
N LEU A 48 -0.31 -0.29 24.41
CA LEU A 48 -0.55 0.81 25.36
C LEU A 48 -2.04 0.99 25.69
N TYR A 49 -2.90 0.87 24.69
CA TYR A 49 -4.36 0.94 24.86
C TYR A 49 -4.87 -0.21 25.74
N ARG A 50 -4.36 -1.43 25.54
CA ARG A 50 -4.73 -2.58 26.38
C ARG A 50 -4.25 -2.45 27.82
N LEU A 51 -3.06 -1.86 28.04
CA LEU A 51 -2.57 -1.57 29.40
C LEU A 51 -3.46 -0.56 30.13
N SER A 52 -3.93 0.48 29.42
CA SER A 52 -4.79 1.52 30.00
C SER A 52 -6.25 1.09 30.13
N HIS A 53 -6.72 0.16 29.28
CA HIS A 53 -8.10 -0.32 29.24
C HIS A 53 -8.13 -1.86 29.28
N PRO A 54 -7.81 -2.48 30.43
CA PRO A 54 -7.64 -3.94 30.53
C PRO A 54 -8.94 -4.71 30.26
N THR A 55 -10.09 -4.12 30.55
CA THR A 55 -11.42 -4.74 30.40
C THR A 55 -12.06 -4.51 29.03
N CYS A 56 -11.57 -3.57 28.23
CA CYS A 56 -12.12 -3.26 26.91
C CYS A 56 -11.77 -4.39 25.94
N VAL A 57 -12.72 -5.05 25.28
CA VAL A 57 -12.42 -6.13 24.32
C VAL A 57 -11.88 -5.59 23.01
N ASP A 58 -12.22 -4.34 22.67
CA ASP A 58 -11.92 -3.73 21.39
C ASP A 58 -10.41 -3.40 21.20
N LEU A 59 -10.01 -3.29 19.93
CA LEU A 59 -8.69 -2.80 19.55
C LEU A 59 -8.64 -1.27 19.62
N ALA A 60 -7.43 -0.74 19.81
CA ALA A 60 -7.21 0.69 19.77
C ALA A 60 -7.62 1.27 18.40
N PRO A 61 -8.25 2.45 18.36
CA PRO A 61 -8.48 3.14 17.11
C PRO A 61 -7.13 3.43 16.40
N VAL A 62 -7.14 3.38 15.07
CA VAL A 62 -5.96 3.74 14.27
C VAL A 62 -5.69 5.22 14.45
N HIS A 63 -4.46 5.56 14.82
CA HIS A 63 -4.06 6.95 15.01
C HIS A 63 -4.11 7.69 13.65
N PRO A 64 -4.62 8.94 13.58
CA PRO A 64 -4.81 9.66 12.32
C PRO A 64 -3.51 9.82 11.51
N GLU A 65 -2.37 10.00 12.17
CA GLU A 65 -1.05 10.04 11.49
C GLU A 65 -0.72 8.73 10.77
N LEU A 66 -1.15 7.58 11.28
CA LEU A 66 -0.94 6.29 10.61
C LEU A 66 -1.87 6.14 9.39
N ALA A 67 -3.07 6.70 9.47
CA ALA A 67 -3.98 6.77 8.33
C ALA A 67 -3.42 7.68 7.22
N LYS A 68 -2.76 8.79 7.59
CA LYS A 68 -2.10 9.70 6.64
C LYS A 68 -1.00 9.02 5.81
N CYS A 69 -0.27 8.05 6.39
CA CYS A 69 0.75 7.29 5.67
C CYS A 69 0.17 6.33 4.61
N MET A 70 -1.09 5.92 4.75
CA MET A 70 -1.71 4.87 3.92
C MET A 70 -2.74 5.42 2.93
N ALA A 71 -3.35 6.56 3.24
CA ALA A 71 -4.40 7.15 2.44
C ALA A 71 -3.90 8.40 1.69
N PRO A 72 -4.40 8.65 0.47
CA PRO A 72 -4.16 9.92 -0.21
C PRO A 72 -4.80 11.08 0.58
N PRO A 73 -4.30 12.32 0.40
CA PRO A 73 -4.93 13.50 0.97
C PRO A 73 -6.40 13.61 0.55
N PRO A 74 -7.30 13.98 1.48
CA PRO A 74 -8.74 13.99 1.20
C PRO A 74 -9.12 14.99 0.10
N HIS A 75 -8.42 16.12 0.01
CA HIS A 75 -8.67 17.13 -1.02
C HIS A 75 -8.24 16.66 -2.42
N VAL A 76 -7.12 15.95 -2.52
CA VAL A 76 -6.64 15.34 -3.78
C VAL A 76 -7.58 14.23 -4.21
N ALA A 77 -8.00 13.37 -3.28
CA ALA A 77 -8.97 12.32 -3.57
C ALA A 77 -10.31 12.89 -4.08
N GLN A 78 -10.77 14.00 -3.50
CA GLN A 78 -11.99 14.68 -3.95
C GLN A 78 -11.82 15.30 -5.34
N ARG A 79 -10.68 15.93 -5.62
CA ARG A 79 -10.35 16.51 -6.95
C ARG A 79 -10.31 15.44 -8.04
N ALA A 80 -9.74 14.27 -7.74
CA ALA A 80 -9.58 13.18 -8.69
C ALA A 80 -10.84 12.31 -8.87
N ALA A 81 -11.83 12.43 -8.00
CA ALA A 81 -13.03 11.57 -7.99
C ALA A 81 -13.76 11.56 -9.36
N SER A 82 -13.94 12.73 -9.99
CA SER A 82 -14.60 12.84 -11.29
C SER A 82 -13.82 12.13 -12.41
N SER A 83 -12.49 12.20 -12.36
CA SER A 83 -11.61 11.62 -13.38
C SER A 83 -11.48 10.12 -13.20
N LEU A 84 -11.47 9.65 -11.94
CA LEU A 84 -11.59 8.23 -11.60
C LEU A 84 -12.87 7.61 -12.16
N GLU A 85 -14.01 8.28 -12.02
CA GLU A 85 -15.28 7.80 -12.56
C GLU A 85 -15.24 7.69 -14.09
N ARG A 86 -14.69 8.70 -14.78
CA ARG A 86 -14.52 8.70 -16.24
C ARG A 86 -13.63 7.56 -16.72
N VAL A 87 -12.50 7.32 -16.05
CA VAL A 87 -11.59 6.21 -16.36
C VAL A 87 -12.28 4.86 -16.12
N LYS A 88 -13.02 4.71 -15.01
CA LYS A 88 -13.74 3.48 -14.68
C LYS A 88 -14.80 3.13 -15.73
N GLN A 89 -15.51 4.13 -16.24
CA GLN A 89 -16.50 3.94 -17.31
C GLN A 89 -15.84 3.52 -18.63
N LEU A 90 -14.73 4.16 -19.01
CA LEU A 90 -14.01 3.85 -20.26
C LEU A 90 -13.34 2.46 -20.24
N MET A 91 -12.88 2.02 -19.07
CA MET A 91 -12.15 0.75 -18.91
C MET A 91 -13.05 -0.46 -18.68
N GLU A 92 -14.34 -0.24 -18.41
CA GLU A 92 -15.34 -1.29 -18.11
C GLU A 92 -14.81 -2.39 -17.18
N THR A 93 -14.12 -2.00 -16.10
CA THR A 93 -13.43 -2.96 -15.23
C THR A 93 -14.43 -3.88 -14.54
N LYS A 94 -14.33 -5.18 -14.83
CA LYS A 94 -15.16 -6.22 -14.21
C LYS A 94 -14.37 -6.92 -13.11
N THR A 95 -14.94 -6.99 -11.91
CA THR A 95 -14.36 -7.77 -10.82
C THR A 95 -14.59 -9.26 -11.10
N VAL A 96 -13.51 -10.02 -11.25
CA VAL A 96 -13.58 -11.48 -11.31
C VAL A 96 -13.88 -12.00 -9.90
N PRO A 97 -14.91 -12.84 -9.71
CA PRO A 97 -15.19 -13.43 -8.40
C PRO A 97 -13.97 -14.22 -7.93
N ALA A 98 -13.59 -14.03 -6.67
CA ALA A 98 -12.44 -14.72 -6.09
C ALA A 98 -12.64 -16.24 -6.17
N LEU A 99 -11.65 -16.96 -6.68
CA LEU A 99 -11.70 -18.42 -6.69
C LEU A 99 -11.87 -18.94 -5.25
N PRO A 100 -12.73 -19.95 -5.05
CA PRO A 100 -12.93 -20.56 -3.74
C PRO A 100 -11.59 -21.05 -3.18
N LYS A 101 -11.42 -20.94 -1.86
CA LYS A 101 -10.15 -21.28 -1.17
C LYS A 101 -9.64 -22.69 -1.50
N SER A 102 -10.51 -23.63 -1.89
CA SER A 102 -10.16 -24.97 -2.33
C SER A 102 -9.47 -25.04 -3.71
N GLN A 103 -9.71 -24.06 -4.59
CA GLN A 103 -9.11 -23.99 -5.94
C GLN A 103 -7.92 -23.04 -6.02
N ARG A 104 -7.63 -22.28 -4.96
CA ARG A 104 -6.36 -21.56 -4.86
C ARG A 104 -5.26 -22.61 -4.78
N ARG A 105 -4.63 -22.93 -5.91
CA ARG A 105 -3.39 -23.71 -5.92
C ARG A 105 -2.49 -23.04 -4.89
N LYS A 106 -2.20 -23.74 -3.80
CA LYS A 106 -1.08 -23.37 -2.95
C LYS A 106 0.11 -23.37 -3.91
N VAL A 107 0.58 -22.19 -4.28
CA VAL A 107 1.97 -22.07 -4.72
C VAL A 107 2.72 -22.40 -3.44
N THR A 108 3.02 -23.68 -3.26
CA THR A 108 4.04 -24.11 -2.32
C THR A 108 5.27 -23.39 -2.80
N ARG A 109 5.59 -22.26 -2.17
CA ARG A 109 6.91 -21.68 -2.27
C ARG A 109 7.82 -22.84 -1.93
N GLN A 110 8.55 -23.36 -2.91
CA GLN A 110 9.60 -24.33 -2.65
C GLN A 110 10.55 -23.59 -1.72
N THR A 111 10.39 -23.83 -0.42
CA THR A 111 11.50 -23.70 0.50
C THR A 111 12.53 -24.62 -0.10
N VAL A 112 13.69 -24.08 -0.50
CA VAL A 112 14.90 -24.88 -0.66
C VAL A 112 14.92 -25.83 0.53
N ALA A 113 14.73 -27.11 0.25
CA ALA A 113 14.73 -28.11 1.28
C ALA A 113 16.13 -28.04 1.89
N ASP A 114 16.20 -27.88 3.21
CA ASP A 114 17.40 -28.22 3.99
C ASP A 114 17.58 -29.74 3.89
N GLY A 115 18.07 -30.19 2.73
CA GLY A 115 18.32 -31.58 2.39
C GLY A 115 19.48 -31.60 1.41
N ASP A 116 20.51 -32.35 1.79
CA ASP A 116 21.79 -32.51 1.12
C ASP A 116 21.67 -33.16 -0.28
N ASP A 117 20.94 -32.53 -1.19
CA ASP A 117 20.97 -32.89 -2.61
C ASP A 117 22.22 -32.22 -3.21
N GLU A 118 23.33 -32.98 -3.18
CA GLU A 118 24.62 -32.65 -3.78
C GLU A 118 24.40 -32.12 -5.20
N ILE A 119 24.63 -30.81 -5.39
CA ILE A 119 24.58 -30.18 -6.69
C ILE A 119 25.76 -30.73 -7.49
N ASP A 120 25.49 -31.59 -8.46
CA ASP A 120 26.52 -32.19 -9.31
C ASP A 120 27.13 -31.11 -10.22
N LEU A 121 28.34 -30.67 -9.86
CA LEU A 121 29.02 -29.54 -10.50
C LEU A 121 29.44 -29.86 -11.94
N ASP A 122 29.59 -31.14 -12.28
CA ASP A 122 30.02 -31.60 -13.60
C ASP A 122 28.91 -31.40 -14.65
N ASP A 123 27.64 -31.51 -14.26
CA ASP A 123 26.48 -31.23 -15.11
C ASP A 123 26.31 -29.72 -15.37
N ILE A 124 26.84 -28.88 -14.46
CA ILE A 124 26.77 -27.42 -14.55
C ILE A 124 27.93 -26.84 -15.37
N LEU A 125 29.14 -27.40 -15.23
CA LEU A 125 30.33 -26.82 -15.84
C LEU A 125 30.69 -27.42 -17.20
N GLY A 126 30.13 -28.59 -17.53
CA GLY A 126 30.42 -29.33 -18.77
C GLY A 126 31.82 -29.95 -18.74
N ASP A 127 31.91 -31.20 -19.21
CA ASP A 127 33.16 -31.97 -19.26
C ASP A 127 34.23 -31.20 -20.05
N ALA A 128 35.44 -31.11 -19.49
CA ALA A 128 36.56 -30.33 -20.03
C ALA A 128 37.19 -30.96 -21.28
#